data_AF-A0A0Q6E8V8-F1
#
_entry.id   AF-A0A0Q6E8V8-F1
#
_cell.length_a   1.000
_cell.length_b   1.000
_cell.length_c   1.000
_cell.angle_alpha   90.00
_cell.angle_beta   90.00
_cell.angle_gamma   90.00
#
_symmetry.space_group_name_H-M   'P 1'
#
loop_
_entity.id
_entity.type
_entity.pdbx_description
1 polymer ?
#
loop_
_entity_poly.entity_id
_entity_poly.type
_entity_poly.pdbx_seq_one_letter_code
_entity_poly.pdbx_strand_id
1 'polypeptide(L)'
;MCCPQYYGSHTVRLPVATSDTSRLIRAAMHGLACVYKPGFSYKKAGVICLDLHPASAVQSTLFHQPDDPGRVELMRLMDKLNQRYGRGKVAFAATGTRRAWALRSDHLSARFTTNWTELLRV
;
A
#
# COMPACT_ATOMS: atom_id res chain seq x y z
N MET A 1 -3.05 30.51 -11.11
CA MET A 1 -3.09 30.32 -9.64
C MET A 1 -2.48 28.97 -9.31
N CYS A 2 -1.37 28.93 -8.57
CA CYS A 2 -0.73 27.65 -8.19
C CYS A 2 -1.61 26.91 -7.18
N CYS A 3 -1.95 25.66 -7.48
CA CYS A 3 -2.66 24.78 -6.57
C CYS A 3 -1.81 24.56 -5.31
N PRO A 4 -2.39 24.65 -4.09
CA PRO A 4 -1.63 24.55 -2.86
C PRO A 4 -0.93 23.18 -2.74
N GLN A 5 0.34 23.19 -2.36
CA GLN A 5 1.17 21.98 -2.23
C GLN A 5 1.23 21.50 -0.78
N TYR A 6 1.13 20.19 -0.58
CA TYR A 6 1.26 19.58 0.74
C TYR A 6 2.13 18.33 0.68
N TYR A 7 3.05 18.24 1.64
CA TYR A 7 3.87 17.07 1.91
C TYR A 7 3.74 16.72 3.40
N GLY A 8 3.54 15.45 3.71
CA GLY A 8 3.35 14.97 5.06
C GLY A 8 3.82 13.53 5.20
N SER A 9 4.43 13.21 6.33
CA SER A 9 4.86 11.87 6.71
C SER A 9 4.59 11.67 8.20
N HIS A 10 4.21 10.44 8.58
CA HIS A 10 4.00 10.08 9.98
C HIS A 10 4.46 8.65 10.22
N THR A 11 5.19 8.45 11.31
CA THR A 11 5.72 7.15 11.70
C THR A 11 4.86 6.56 12.80
N VAL A 12 4.25 5.41 12.52
CA VAL A 12 3.48 4.65 13.51
C VAL A 12 4.37 3.55 14.07
N ARG A 13 4.66 3.60 15.37
CA ARG A 13 5.42 2.56 16.04
C ARG A 13 4.50 1.40 16.43
N LEU A 14 4.86 0.19 16.00
CA LEU A 14 4.18 -1.02 16.42
C LEU A 14 4.81 -1.51 17.73
N PRO A 15 4.00 -1.99 18.70
CA PRO A 15 4.53 -2.45 19.98
C PRO A 15 5.38 -3.72 19.86
N VAL A 16 5.09 -4.56 18.86
CA VAL A 16 5.82 -5.77 18.52
C VAL A 16 5.90 -5.87 17.00
N ALA A 17 7.02 -6.37 16.48
CA ALA A 17 7.15 -6.64 15.05
C ALA A 17 6.09 -7.66 14.60
N THR A 18 5.43 -7.38 13.48
CA THR A 18 4.30 -8.18 12.98
C THR A 18 4.40 -8.36 11.47
N SER A 19 3.93 -9.51 11.01
CA SER A 19 3.74 -9.83 9.59
C SER A 19 2.26 -9.94 9.21
N ASP A 20 1.35 -9.74 10.19
CA ASP A 20 -0.09 -9.73 9.93
C ASP A 20 -0.48 -8.48 9.12
N THR A 21 -0.84 -8.72 7.86
CA THR A 21 -1.24 -7.67 6.91
C THR A 21 -2.43 -6.85 7.44
N SER A 22 -3.34 -7.44 8.22
CA SER A 22 -4.48 -6.70 8.80
C SER A 22 -4.04 -5.67 9.84
N ARG A 23 -3.05 -6.00 10.68
CA ARG A 23 -2.45 -5.09 11.66
C ARG A 23 -1.70 -3.96 10.95
N LEU A 24 -0.95 -4.31 9.90
CA LEU A 24 -0.22 -3.34 9.07
C LEU A 24 -1.15 -2.36 8.35
N ILE A 25 -2.25 -2.85 7.78
CA ILE A 25 -3.28 -2.00 7.15
C ILE A 25 -3.85 -1.02 8.17
N ARG A 26 -4.20 -1.49 9.38
CA ARG A 26 -4.75 -0.63 10.43
C ARG A 26 -3.75 0.46 10.84
N ALA A 27 -2.47 0.11 11.03
CA ALA A 27 -1.43 1.07 11.36
C ALA A 27 -1.20 2.10 10.24
N ALA A 28 -1.19 1.66 8.98
CA ALA A 28 -1.06 2.55 7.83
C ALA A 28 -2.24 3.52 7.71
N MET A 29 -3.48 3.04 7.92
CA MET A 29 -4.67 3.88 7.91
C MET A 29 -4.68 4.89 9.05
N HIS A 30 -4.21 4.50 10.24
CA HIS A 30 -4.01 5.42 11.35
C HIS A 30 -3.00 6.52 11.00
N GLY A 31 -1.84 6.14 10.46
CA GLY A 31 -0.83 7.11 10.03
C GLY A 31 -1.34 8.06 8.94
N LEU A 32 -2.13 7.52 7.99
CA LEU A 32 -2.78 8.33 6.96
C LEU A 32 -3.75 9.35 7.57
N ALA A 33 -4.57 8.95 8.54
CA ALA A 33 -5.50 9.86 9.21
C ALA A 33 -4.77 11.01 9.92
N CYS A 34 -3.57 10.77 10.48
CA CYS A 34 -2.78 11.80 11.14
C CYS A 34 -2.16 12.82 10.16
N VAL A 35 -1.82 12.42 8.93
CA VAL A 35 -1.24 13.32 7.92
C VAL A 35 -2.25 13.87 6.94
N TYR A 36 -3.45 13.31 6.88
CA TYR A 36 -4.45 13.74 5.92
C TYR A 36 -4.95 15.15 6.24
N LYS A 37 -4.76 16.06 5.29
CA LYS A 37 -5.31 17.42 5.30
C LYS A 37 -6.37 17.57 4.21
N PRO A 38 -7.61 17.97 4.56
CA PRO A 38 -8.63 18.30 3.56
C PRO A 38 -8.21 19.54 2.76
N GLY A 39 -8.76 19.68 1.55
CA GLY A 39 -8.46 20.81 0.66
C GLY A 39 -7.20 20.65 -0.22
N PHE A 40 -6.49 19.52 -0.12
CA PHE A 40 -5.35 19.20 -0.96
C PHE A 40 -5.62 18.00 -1.87
N SER A 41 -5.08 18.04 -3.08
CA SER A 41 -5.07 16.90 -4.01
C SER A 41 -3.78 16.10 -3.83
N TYR A 42 -3.90 14.82 -3.50
CA TYR A 42 -2.76 13.93 -3.28
C TYR A 42 -2.40 13.18 -4.57
N LYS A 43 -1.12 13.22 -4.96
CA LYS A 43 -0.62 12.51 -6.15
C LYS A 43 -0.21 11.07 -5.84
N LYS A 44 0.43 10.86 -4.68
CA LYS A 44 0.99 9.58 -4.27
C LYS A 44 0.99 9.50 -2.75
N ALA A 45 0.74 8.29 -2.24
CA ALA A 45 1.01 7.90 -0.88
C ALA A 45 1.82 6.59 -0.90
N GLY A 46 2.59 6.35 0.14
CA GLY A 46 3.40 5.13 0.28
C GLY A 46 3.55 4.77 1.75
N VAL A 47 3.77 3.48 1.99
CA VAL A 47 4.10 2.95 3.32
C VAL A 47 5.54 2.45 3.24
N ILE A 48 6.34 2.80 4.25
CA ILE A 48 7.71 2.34 4.41
C ILE A 48 7.74 1.50 5.69
N CYS A 49 8.16 0.24 5.58
CA CYS A 49 8.40 -0.60 6.74
C CYS A 49 9.83 -0.34 7.23
N LEU A 50 9.95 0.12 8.48
CA LEU A 50 11.22 0.34 9.17
C LEU A 50 11.46 -0.80 10.18
N ASP A 51 12.69 -0.94 10.64
CA ASP A 51 13.09 -1.91 11.68
C ASP A 51 12.61 -3.35 11.41
N LEU A 52 13.00 -3.90 10.26
CA LEU A 52 12.65 -5.28 9.90
C LEU A 52 13.40 -6.28 10.78
N HIS A 53 12.66 -7.19 11.40
CA HIS A 53 13.19 -8.28 12.21
C HIS A 53 12.97 -9.64 11.53
N PRO A 54 13.90 -10.60 11.71
CA PRO A 54 13.65 -11.97 11.29
C PRO A 54 12.52 -12.58 12.13
N ALA A 55 11.63 -13.34 11.49
CA ALA A 55 10.46 -13.93 12.14
C ALA A 55 10.82 -14.89 13.30
N SER A 56 12.03 -15.44 13.30
CA SER A 56 12.54 -16.30 14.37
C SER A 56 13.02 -15.55 15.62
N ALA A 57 13.19 -14.23 15.55
CA ALA A 57 13.74 -13.41 16.64
C ALA A 57 12.82 -12.24 17.03
N VAL A 58 11.50 -12.45 16.99
CA VAL A 58 10.55 -11.45 17.47
C VAL A 58 10.51 -11.47 18.99
N GLN A 59 11.02 -10.42 19.61
CA GLN A 59 10.99 -10.25 21.05
C GLN A 59 9.58 -9.84 21.52
N SER A 60 9.03 -10.58 22.47
CA SER A 60 7.82 -10.19 23.20
C SER A 60 8.10 -9.09 24.20
N THR A 61 7.09 -8.30 24.54
CA THR A 61 7.13 -7.37 25.68
C THR A 61 6.26 -7.89 26.81
N LEU A 62 6.35 -7.29 28.00
CA LEU A 62 5.54 -7.66 29.16
C LEU A 62 4.02 -7.60 28.86
N PHE A 63 3.60 -6.69 27.97
CA PHE A 63 2.19 -6.43 27.69
C PHE A 63 1.74 -6.82 26.27
N HIS A 64 2.68 -7.11 25.37
CA HIS A 64 2.39 -7.42 23.98
C HIS A 64 3.13 -8.66 23.53
N GLN A 65 2.37 -9.60 22.99
CA GLN A 65 2.86 -10.83 22.41
C GLN A 65 3.05 -10.68 20.89
N PRO A 66 3.96 -11.47 20.30
CA PRO A 66 4.05 -11.64 18.85
C PRO A 66 2.74 -12.11 18.21
N ASP A 67 2.72 -12.16 16.89
CA ASP A 67 1.58 -12.72 16.15
C ASP A 67 1.30 -14.17 16.61
N ASP A 68 0.03 -14.48 16.83
CA ASP A 68 -0.35 -15.83 17.24
C ASP A 68 -0.10 -16.86 16.11
N PRO A 69 0.12 -18.14 16.44
CA PRO A 69 0.39 -19.16 15.44
C PRO A 69 -0.70 -19.30 14.36
N GLY A 70 -1.96 -19.06 14.72
CA GLY A 70 -3.08 -19.12 13.79
C GLY A 70 -3.02 -17.99 12.76
N ARG A 71 -2.65 -16.78 13.16
CA ARG A 71 -2.43 -15.64 12.27
C ARG A 71 -1.23 -15.83 11.36
N VAL A 72 -0.13 -16.40 11.90
CA VAL A 72 1.04 -16.73 11.08
C VAL A 72 0.65 -17.73 9.98
N GLU A 73 -0.10 -18.79 10.32
CA GLU A 73 -0.52 -19.77 9.31
C GLU A 73 -1.55 -19.19 8.32
N LEU A 74 -2.46 -18.33 8.79
CA LEU A 74 -3.39 -17.62 7.91
C LEU A 74 -2.66 -16.79 6.86
N MET A 75 -1.65 -16.01 7.26
CA MET A 75 -0.86 -15.20 6.33
C MET A 75 -0.14 -16.09 5.31
N ARG A 76 0.48 -17.19 5.77
CA ARG A 76 1.14 -18.17 4.88
C ARG A 76 0.17 -18.79 3.88
N LEU A 77 -1.06 -19.14 4.31
CA LEU A 77 -2.08 -19.70 3.42
C LEU A 77 -2.53 -18.68 2.37
N MET A 78 -2.72 -17.42 2.77
CA MET A 78 -3.02 -16.34 1.84
C MET A 78 -1.93 -16.19 0.77
N ASP A 79 -0.66 -16.22 1.18
CA ASP A 79 0.47 -16.14 0.26
C ASP A 79 0.52 -17.33 -0.69
N LYS A 80 0.34 -18.56 -0.19
CA LYS A 80 0.25 -19.78 -1.02
C LYS A 80 -0.88 -19.69 -2.04
N LEU A 81 -2.06 -19.20 -1.65
CA LEU A 81 -3.20 -19.01 -2.56
C LEU A 81 -2.88 -17.99 -3.65
N ASN A 82 -2.27 -16.86 -3.28
CA ASN A 82 -1.85 -15.84 -4.24
C ASN A 82 -0.73 -16.33 -5.18
N GLN A 83 0.17 -17.20 -4.70
CA GLN A 83 1.20 -17.81 -5.55
C GLN A 83 0.58 -18.78 -6.56
N ARG A 84 -0.41 -19.59 -6.13
CA ARG A 84 -1.06 -20.61 -6.97
C ARG A 84 -2.02 -20.02 -8.00
N TYR A 85 -2.86 -19.07 -7.59
CA TYR A 85 -3.96 -18.56 -8.44
C TYR A 85 -3.64 -17.22 -9.11
N GLY A 86 -2.51 -16.60 -8.76
CA GLY A 86 -2.06 -15.32 -9.29
C GLY A 86 -2.06 -14.21 -8.25
N ARG A 87 -1.17 -13.23 -8.45
CA ARG A 87 -0.89 -12.18 -7.47
C ARG A 87 -2.13 -11.34 -7.13
N GLY A 88 -2.55 -11.40 -5.88
CA GLY A 88 -3.66 -10.60 -5.36
C GLY A 88 -5.04 -11.12 -5.74
N LYS A 89 -5.17 -12.42 -6.02
CA LYS A 89 -6.47 -13.09 -6.10
C LYS A 89 -7.19 -13.12 -4.76
N VAL A 90 -6.44 -13.29 -3.67
CA VAL A 90 -6.92 -13.14 -2.31
C VAL A 90 -6.29 -11.89 -1.71
N ALA A 91 -7.12 -10.97 -1.26
CA ALA A 91 -6.68 -9.73 -0.65
C ALA A 91 -7.68 -9.28 0.41
N PHE A 92 -7.22 -8.41 1.31
CA PHE A 92 -8.11 -7.77 2.27
C PHE A 92 -9.08 -6.83 1.55
N ALA A 93 -10.35 -6.86 1.96
CA ALA A 93 -11.38 -5.99 1.38
C ALA A 93 -11.02 -4.49 1.48
N ALA A 94 -10.26 -4.11 2.52
CA ALA A 94 -9.71 -2.77 2.70
C ALA A 94 -8.83 -2.27 1.53
N THR A 95 -8.32 -3.17 0.69
CA THR A 95 -7.52 -2.80 -0.49
C THR A 95 -8.37 -2.38 -1.69
N GLY A 96 -9.69 -2.55 -1.62
CA GLY A 96 -10.61 -2.28 -2.72
C GLY A 96 -10.63 -3.37 -3.79
N THR A 97 -11.77 -3.50 -4.48
CA THR A 97 -11.98 -4.54 -5.51
C THR A 97 -11.54 -4.11 -6.91
N ARG A 98 -11.47 -2.79 -7.16
CA ARG A 98 -11.13 -2.23 -8.47
C ARG A 98 -9.69 -1.71 -8.48
N ARG A 99 -8.78 -2.45 -9.11
CA ARG A 99 -7.42 -1.96 -9.38
C ARG A 99 -7.43 -1.05 -10.61
N ALA A 100 -7.66 0.23 -10.39
CA ALA A 100 -7.49 1.26 -11.42
C ALA A 100 -6.01 1.70 -11.53
N TRP A 101 -5.07 0.74 -11.56
CA TRP A 101 -3.67 1.11 -11.82
C TRP A 101 -3.53 1.48 -13.30
N ALA A 102 -3.83 2.74 -13.59
CA ALA A 102 -3.47 3.40 -14.82
C ALA A 102 -2.36 4.39 -14.48
N LEU A 103 -1.28 4.37 -15.26
CA LEU A 103 -0.35 5.49 -15.28
C LEU A 103 -1.15 6.74 -15.64
N ARG A 104 -1.11 7.75 -14.77
CA ARG A 104 -1.73 9.04 -15.06
C ARG A 104 -0.91 9.73 -16.14
N SER A 105 -1.33 9.56 -17.38
CA SER A 105 -0.66 10.07 -18.58
C SER A 105 -1.40 11.27 -19.18
N ASP A 106 -2.00 12.11 -18.33
CA ASP A 106 -2.81 13.27 -18.75
C ASP A 106 -2.03 14.26 -19.64
N HIS A 107 -0.70 14.19 -19.63
CA HIS A 107 0.20 15.05 -20.40
C HIS A 107 1.00 14.26 -21.46
N LEU A 108 0.51 13.09 -21.90
CA LEU A 108 1.16 12.34 -22.98
C LEU A 108 1.11 13.16 -24.28
N SER A 109 2.24 13.32 -24.96
CA SER A 109 2.24 13.88 -26.32
C SER A 109 1.54 12.91 -27.28
N ALA A 110 0.93 13.44 -28.34
CA ALA A 110 0.33 12.62 -29.38
C ALA A 110 1.36 11.69 -30.02
N ARG A 111 0.95 10.45 -30.26
CA ARG A 111 1.78 9.34 -30.75
C ARG A 111 1.84 9.33 -32.27
N PHE A 112 2.31 10.43 -32.86
CA PHE A 112 2.32 10.62 -34.31
C PHE A 112 3.01 9.49 -35.10
N THR A 113 4.03 8.85 -34.53
CA THR A 113 4.81 7.78 -35.20
C THR A 113 4.37 6.37 -34.83
N THR A 114 3.56 6.20 -33.79
CA THR A 114 3.24 4.87 -33.22
C THR A 114 1.74 4.59 -33.13
N ASN A 115 0.88 5.58 -33.40
CA ASN A 115 -0.56 5.41 -33.46
C ASN A 115 -1.17 6.20 -34.63
N TRP A 116 -1.68 5.49 -35.63
CA TRP A 116 -2.33 6.08 -36.81
C TRP A 116 -3.53 6.96 -36.46
N THR A 117 -4.22 6.71 -35.35
CA THR A 117 -5.39 7.53 -34.94
C THR A 117 -4.99 8.87 -34.34
N GLU A 118 -3.71 9.06 -34.00
CA GLU A 118 -3.16 10.28 -33.39
C GLU A 118 -2.34 11.11 -34.40
N LEU A 119 -2.36 10.75 -35.69
CA LEU A 119 -1.71 11.51 -36.75
C LEU A 119 -2.35 12.89 -36.94
N LEU A 120 -1.51 13.87 -37.27
CA LEU A 120 -1.96 15.23 -37.60
C LEU A 120 -2.85 15.14 -38.86
N ARG A 121 -4.10 15.59 -38.76
CA ARG A 121 -5.00 15.74 -39.91
C ARG A 121 -4.88 17.18 -40.41
N VAL A 122 -4.60 17.33 -41.72
CA VAL A 122 -4.51 18.59 -42.45
C VAL A 122 -5.73 18.72 -43.35
#